data_AF-G0RPR7-F1
#
_entry.id   AF-G0RPR7-F1
#
_cell.length_a   1.000
_cell.length_b   1.000
_cell.length_c   1.000
_cell.angle_alpha   90.00
_cell.angle_beta   90.00
_cell.angle_gamma   90.00
#
_symmetry.space_group_name_H-M   'P 1'
#
loop_
_entity.id
_entity.type
_entity.pdbx_description
1 polymer ?
#
loop_
_entity_poly.entity_id
_entity_poly.type
_entity_poly.pdbx_seq_one_letter_code
_entity_poly.pdbx_strand_id
1 'polypeptide(L)'
;MAPLSWQILAKSSSHVGILLSNSSPRPPFNMPLPHESLTITGGCNCGAVRYRIAIPSFEHRPIHFVHGPEEASDPATPRLPLVCICHCNDCRAATGSILPAWCLTPQEMFSLSLLPKEDQHDGEGNDSLDAMQSLRLAPHDASGDSQRPPYVPGHGILSGGGESSAAAGTWLRVFCSTNSKVEGWDVDKRIYRSFCGRCGTNIAYLVYPMPFKFRDMVDVVLGTVDRGIIQDEWMRPERQLWHDYGVPWIKDMVEDLDGPIHPSFSTAEFVRK
;
A
#
# COMPACT_ATOMS: atom_id res chain seq x y z
N MET A 1 -44.29 18.02 -43.79
CA MET A 1 -43.88 18.17 -42.38
C MET A 1 -43.45 16.81 -41.86
N ALA A 2 -42.29 16.74 -41.18
CA ALA A 2 -41.75 15.63 -40.38
C ALA A 2 -41.17 14.40 -41.16
N PRO A 3 -40.21 13.63 -40.58
CA PRO A 3 -38.82 13.60 -41.07
C PRO A 3 -38.25 12.19 -41.35
N LEU A 4 -37.08 12.16 -42.02
CA LEU A 4 -36.24 10.97 -42.26
C LEU A 4 -35.66 10.41 -40.96
N SER A 5 -35.95 9.13 -40.68
CA SER A 5 -35.25 8.32 -39.67
C SER A 5 -34.26 7.40 -40.38
N TRP A 6 -32.99 7.45 -39.97
CA TRP A 6 -31.94 6.55 -40.45
C TRP A 6 -31.82 5.38 -39.47
N GLN A 7 -32.35 4.22 -39.87
CA GLN A 7 -32.07 2.94 -39.22
C GLN A 7 -30.72 2.43 -39.73
N ILE A 8 -29.76 2.23 -38.83
CA ILE A 8 -28.48 1.59 -39.12
C ILE A 8 -28.64 0.08 -38.96
N LEU A 9 -28.38 -0.62 -40.07
CA LEU A 9 -28.40 -2.07 -40.24
C LEU A 9 -27.37 -2.79 -39.34
N ALA A 10 -27.87 -3.78 -38.59
CA ALA A 10 -27.05 -4.77 -37.91
C ALA A 10 -26.34 -5.66 -38.94
N LYS A 11 -25.00 -5.74 -38.86
CA LYS A 11 -24.20 -6.75 -39.56
C LYS A 11 -23.87 -7.88 -38.58
N SER A 12 -24.46 -9.05 -38.81
CA SER A 12 -24.03 -10.31 -38.22
C SER A 12 -22.66 -10.69 -38.79
N SER A 13 -21.67 -10.94 -37.96
CA SER A 13 -20.44 -11.61 -38.35
C SER A 13 -20.12 -12.70 -37.34
N SER A 14 -20.30 -13.92 -37.82
CA SER A 14 -19.91 -15.20 -37.22
C SER A 14 -18.45 -15.15 -36.77
N HIS A 15 -18.22 -15.13 -35.46
CA HIS A 15 -16.90 -15.35 -34.87
C HIS A 15 -16.69 -16.83 -34.63
N VAL A 16 -15.72 -17.37 -35.36
CA VAL A 16 -15.12 -18.68 -35.18
C VAL A 16 -14.54 -18.75 -33.77
N GLY A 17 -15.06 -19.66 -32.95
CA GLY A 17 -14.55 -19.94 -31.61
C GLY A 17 -13.19 -20.61 -31.69
N ILE A 18 -12.15 -19.86 -31.32
CA ILE A 18 -10.85 -20.43 -30.98
C ILE A 18 -10.86 -20.66 -29.47
N LEU A 19 -11.16 -21.90 -29.07
CA LEU A 19 -10.94 -22.39 -27.71
C LEU A 19 -9.43 -22.61 -27.52
N LEU A 20 -8.73 -21.61 -27.00
CA LEU A 20 -7.42 -21.82 -26.36
C LEU A 20 -7.66 -22.14 -24.89
N SER A 21 -8.03 -23.38 -24.59
CA SER A 21 -7.92 -23.92 -23.23
C SER A 21 -6.45 -24.24 -22.96
N ASN A 22 -5.69 -23.21 -22.56
CA ASN A 22 -4.34 -23.40 -22.04
C ASN A 22 -4.36 -23.24 -20.51
N SER A 23 -5.09 -24.13 -19.85
CA SER A 23 -5.00 -24.30 -18.40
C SER A 23 -3.79 -25.17 -18.10
N SER A 24 -2.60 -24.58 -18.21
CA SER A 24 -1.44 -25.11 -17.47
C SER A 24 -1.83 -25.15 -15.99
N PRO A 25 -1.56 -26.24 -15.25
CA PRO A 25 -1.80 -26.25 -13.81
C PRO A 25 -1.01 -25.09 -13.19
N ARG A 26 -1.71 -24.17 -12.52
CA ARG A 26 -1.10 -23.09 -11.74
C ARG A 26 -0.11 -23.74 -10.76
N PRO A 27 1.14 -23.26 -10.65
CA PRO A 27 2.06 -23.79 -9.66
C PRO A 27 1.42 -23.69 -8.27
N PRO A 28 1.66 -24.65 -7.35
CA PRO A 28 1.09 -24.60 -6.01
C PRO A 28 1.46 -23.28 -5.36
N PHE A 29 0.47 -22.62 -4.74
CA PHE A 29 0.60 -21.34 -4.05
C PHE A 29 1.85 -21.32 -3.18
N ASN A 30 2.89 -20.70 -3.72
CA ASN A 30 4.15 -20.50 -3.06
C ASN A 30 4.68 -19.21 -3.67
N MET A 31 4.54 -18.10 -2.97
CA MET A 31 5.73 -17.56 -2.31
C MET A 31 5.33 -16.40 -1.40
N PRO A 32 5.60 -16.52 -0.09
CA PRO A 32 5.81 -15.34 0.73
C PRO A 32 7.08 -14.61 0.24
N LEU A 33 7.30 -13.40 0.75
CA LEU A 33 8.58 -12.69 0.64
C LEU A 33 9.78 -13.64 0.75
N PRO A 34 10.85 -13.46 -0.06
CA PRO A 34 12.06 -14.29 -0.04
C PRO A 34 12.57 -14.54 1.39
N HIS A 35 13.17 -15.70 1.68
CA HIS A 35 13.53 -16.03 3.07
C HIS A 35 14.72 -15.21 3.59
N GLU A 36 15.59 -14.76 2.71
CA GLU A 36 16.70 -13.85 3.02
C GLU A 36 16.21 -12.48 3.48
N SER A 37 17.08 -11.74 4.17
CA SER A 37 16.83 -10.34 4.49
C SER A 37 16.83 -9.52 3.21
N LEU A 38 15.91 -8.58 3.09
CA LEU A 38 15.83 -7.66 1.95
C LEU A 38 15.32 -6.30 2.39
N THR A 39 15.44 -5.30 1.53
CA THR A 39 14.90 -3.96 1.78
C THR A 39 13.95 -3.57 0.67
N ILE A 40 12.70 -3.27 1.02
CA ILE A 40 11.76 -2.62 0.09
C ILE A 40 12.01 -1.12 0.16
N THR A 41 12.18 -0.49 -0.99
CA THR A 41 12.32 0.96 -1.13
C THR A 41 11.15 1.54 -1.91
N GLY A 42 10.82 2.78 -1.61
CA GLY A 42 9.74 3.49 -2.29
C GLY A 42 9.59 4.92 -1.81
N GLY A 43 8.57 5.60 -2.30
CA GLY A 43 8.27 6.96 -1.88
C GLY A 43 7.28 7.69 -2.76
N CYS A 44 7.25 9.01 -2.60
CA CYS A 44 6.36 9.85 -3.38
C CYS A 44 6.88 10.05 -4.81
N ASN A 45 5.97 10.44 -5.71
CA ASN A 45 6.28 10.64 -7.12
C ASN A 45 7.39 11.68 -7.38
N CYS A 46 7.55 12.66 -6.50
CA CYS A 46 8.58 13.69 -6.66
C CYS A 46 9.88 13.40 -5.87
N GLY A 47 9.97 12.29 -5.15
CA GLY A 47 11.17 11.92 -4.36
C GLY A 47 11.41 12.68 -3.04
N ALA A 48 10.57 13.68 -2.73
CA ALA A 48 10.68 14.45 -1.48
C ALA A 48 10.42 13.63 -0.20
N VAL A 49 9.66 12.54 -0.34
CA VAL A 49 9.41 11.56 0.72
C VAL A 49 9.89 10.22 0.20
N ARG A 50 10.82 9.58 0.90
CA ARG A 50 11.23 8.19 0.64
C ARG A 50 11.14 7.37 1.90
N TYR A 51 10.90 6.08 1.73
CA TYR A 51 10.88 5.12 2.82
C TYR A 51 11.72 3.89 2.52
N ARG A 52 12.05 3.17 3.58
CA ARG A 52 12.62 1.83 3.55
C ARG A 52 11.84 0.93 4.49
N ILE A 53 11.58 -0.30 4.03
CA ILE A 53 11.10 -1.41 4.85
C ILE A 53 12.26 -2.41 4.94
N ALA A 54 12.95 -2.42 6.08
CA ALA A 54 14.06 -3.33 6.35
C ALA A 54 13.50 -4.67 6.84
N ILE A 55 13.38 -5.63 5.92
CA ILE A 55 12.78 -6.93 6.19
C ILE A 55 13.89 -7.89 6.63
N PRO A 56 13.83 -8.44 7.86
CA PRO A 56 14.83 -9.38 8.33
C PRO A 56 14.66 -10.74 7.65
N SER A 57 15.59 -11.67 7.89
CA SER A 57 15.44 -13.06 7.43
C SER A 57 14.19 -13.69 8.05
N PHE A 58 13.63 -14.69 7.37
CA PHE A 58 12.36 -15.34 7.71
C PHE A 58 12.21 -15.68 9.20
N GLU A 59 13.23 -16.27 9.81
CA GLU A 59 13.24 -16.70 11.22
C GLU A 59 13.08 -15.54 12.21
N HIS A 60 13.48 -14.33 11.82
CA HIS A 60 13.40 -13.11 12.64
C HIS A 60 12.18 -12.25 12.30
N ARG A 61 11.36 -12.65 11.32
CA ARG A 61 10.14 -11.92 10.97
C ARG A 61 9.07 -12.18 12.03
N PRO A 62 8.32 -11.15 12.47
CA PRO A 62 7.15 -11.34 13.29
C PRO A 62 6.13 -12.23 12.59
N ILE A 63 5.49 -13.09 13.38
CA ILE A 63 4.39 -13.94 12.93
C ILE A 63 3.18 -13.05 12.61
N HIS A 64 2.43 -13.42 11.58
CA HIS A 64 1.15 -12.78 11.32
C HIS A 64 0.24 -12.85 12.56
N PHE A 65 -0.42 -11.74 12.88
CA PHE A 65 -1.22 -11.52 14.09
C PHE A 65 -2.43 -12.45 14.31
N VAL A 66 -2.69 -13.40 13.39
CA VAL A 66 -3.79 -14.38 13.50
C VAL A 66 -3.29 -15.76 13.95
N HIS A 67 -1.98 -15.92 14.05
CA HIS A 67 -1.31 -17.15 14.47
C HIS A 67 -0.69 -16.98 15.84
N GLY A 68 -0.69 -18.05 16.62
CA GLY A 68 -0.09 -18.09 17.94
C GLY A 68 1.44 -18.26 17.89
N PRO A 69 2.17 -17.89 18.96
CA PRO A 69 3.62 -18.10 19.07
C PRO A 69 4.04 -19.57 18.92
N GLU A 70 3.18 -20.52 19.27
CA GLU A 70 3.40 -21.96 19.10
C GLU A 70 3.53 -22.38 17.63
N GLU A 71 2.89 -21.65 16.73
CA GLU A 71 2.99 -21.86 15.28
C GLU A 71 4.28 -21.25 14.70
N ALA A 72 5.11 -20.56 15.49
CA ALA A 72 6.36 -19.97 15.01
C ALA A 72 7.32 -20.98 14.36
N SER A 73 7.29 -22.23 14.81
CA SER A 73 8.20 -23.26 14.30
C SER A 73 7.80 -23.82 12.93
N ASP A 74 6.55 -23.62 12.50
CA ASP A 74 6.07 -24.10 11.21
C ASP A 74 6.52 -23.14 10.10
N PRO A 75 7.32 -23.61 9.11
CA PRO A 75 7.76 -22.79 7.99
C PRO A 75 6.62 -22.31 7.08
N ALA A 76 5.44 -22.94 7.16
CA ALA A 76 4.25 -22.50 6.43
C ALA A 76 3.50 -21.35 7.12
N THR A 77 3.84 -21.01 8.37
CA THR A 77 3.14 -19.95 9.10
C THR A 77 3.48 -18.57 8.53
N PRO A 78 2.47 -17.80 8.06
CA PRO A 78 2.68 -16.48 7.48
C PRO A 78 3.47 -15.52 8.38
N ARG A 79 4.36 -14.75 7.75
CA ARG A 79 5.24 -13.77 8.39
C ARG A 79 5.00 -12.38 7.84
N LEU A 80 5.29 -11.37 8.64
CA LEU A 80 5.21 -9.96 8.24
C LEU A 80 6.51 -9.50 7.53
N PRO A 81 6.44 -8.54 6.59
CA PRO A 81 5.24 -7.84 6.11
C PRO A 81 4.36 -8.68 5.16
N LEU A 82 3.17 -8.16 4.84
CA LEU A 82 2.20 -8.83 3.95
C LEU A 82 1.79 -7.87 2.84
N VAL A 83 1.49 -8.40 1.65
CA VAL A 83 0.90 -7.61 0.57
C VAL A 83 -0.55 -8.00 0.38
N CYS A 84 -1.46 -7.03 0.40
CA CYS A 84 -2.88 -7.31 0.24
C CYS A 84 -3.59 -6.34 -0.70
N ILE A 85 -4.74 -6.76 -1.19
CA ILE A 85 -5.76 -5.88 -1.78
C ILE A 85 -6.80 -5.58 -0.70
N CYS A 86 -7.22 -4.32 -0.60
CA CYS A 86 -8.29 -3.92 0.31
C CYS A 86 -9.53 -3.47 -0.49
N HIS A 87 -10.68 -4.01 -0.15
CA HIS A 87 -11.94 -3.74 -0.83
C HIS A 87 -12.78 -2.64 -0.19
N CYS A 88 -12.38 -2.11 0.97
CA CYS A 88 -13.19 -1.14 1.69
C CYS A 88 -13.28 0.21 0.96
N ASN A 89 -14.42 0.88 1.11
CA ASN A 89 -14.65 2.21 0.52
C ASN A 89 -13.66 3.26 1.02
N ASP A 90 -13.20 3.13 2.26
CA ASP A 90 -12.28 4.06 2.90
C ASP A 90 -10.88 4.03 2.24
N CYS A 91 -10.30 2.84 2.03
CA CYS A 91 -9.04 2.68 1.31
C CYS A 91 -9.14 3.13 -0.15
N ARG A 92 -10.27 2.82 -0.82
CA ARG A 92 -10.52 3.26 -2.20
C ARG A 92 -10.55 4.79 -2.29
N ALA A 93 -11.35 5.44 -1.44
CA ALA A 93 -11.48 6.90 -1.42
C ALA A 93 -10.16 7.59 -1.05
N ALA A 94 -9.42 7.06 -0.08
CA ALA A 94 -8.18 7.68 0.39
C ALA A 94 -7.03 7.59 -0.61
N THR A 95 -6.98 6.53 -1.41
CA THR A 95 -5.92 6.34 -2.43
C THR A 95 -6.34 6.82 -3.81
N GLY A 96 -7.65 6.98 -4.06
CA GLY A 96 -8.20 7.19 -5.40
C GLY A 96 -8.10 5.95 -6.31
N SER A 97 -7.71 4.78 -5.78
CA SER A 97 -7.61 3.53 -6.55
C SER A 97 -8.89 2.69 -6.45
N ILE A 98 -9.27 2.04 -7.55
CA ILE A 98 -10.38 1.07 -7.56
C ILE A 98 -10.00 -0.24 -6.84
N LEU A 99 -8.72 -0.62 -6.88
CA LEU A 99 -8.14 -1.77 -6.19
C LEU A 99 -6.91 -1.30 -5.41
N PRO A 100 -7.09 -0.68 -4.24
CA PRO A 100 -5.96 -0.25 -3.44
C PRO A 100 -5.24 -1.47 -2.89
N ALA A 101 -3.94 -1.54 -3.17
CA ALA A 101 -3.06 -2.55 -2.60
C ALA A 101 -2.11 -1.92 -1.58
N TRP A 102 -1.77 -2.69 -0.56
CA TRP A 102 -1.00 -2.25 0.59
C TRP A 102 0.11 -3.24 0.93
N CYS A 103 1.24 -2.73 1.41
CA CYS A 103 2.25 -3.50 2.12
C CYS A 103 2.12 -3.21 3.62
N LEU A 104 1.69 -4.19 4.38
CA LEU A 104 1.39 -4.10 5.81
C LEU A 104 2.66 -4.48 6.56
N THR A 105 3.35 -3.49 7.14
CA THR A 105 4.63 -3.72 7.80
C THR A 105 4.63 -3.34 9.27
N PRO A 106 5.31 -4.11 10.13
CA PRO A 106 5.66 -3.71 11.48
C PRO A 106 6.35 -2.35 11.53
N GLN A 107 6.02 -1.53 12.53
CA GLN A 107 6.60 -0.20 12.68
C GLN A 107 8.14 -0.22 12.75
N GLU A 108 8.74 -1.22 13.40
CA GLU A 108 10.19 -1.29 13.59
C GLU A 108 10.96 -1.59 12.29
N MET A 109 10.28 -2.08 11.26
CA MET A 109 10.88 -2.30 9.94
C MET A 109 10.84 -1.04 9.07
N PHE A 110 10.04 -0.03 9.44
CA PHE A 110 9.72 1.11 8.59
C PHE A 110 10.49 2.38 8.98
N SER A 111 11.18 2.98 8.00
CA SER A 111 11.90 4.24 8.15
C SER A 111 11.64 5.19 7.00
N LEU A 112 11.78 6.49 7.26
CA LEU A 112 11.54 7.58 6.31
C LEU A 112 12.78 8.46 6.19
N SER A 113 12.99 9.01 4.99
CA SER A 113 13.89 10.13 4.75
C SER A 113 13.13 11.22 4.00
N LEU A 114 13.14 12.44 4.56
CA LEU A 114 12.31 13.55 4.14
C LEU A 114 13.19 14.70 3.67
N LEU A 115 12.96 15.20 2.45
CA LEU A 115 13.60 16.43 2.01
C LEU A 115 12.94 17.64 2.69
N PRO A 116 13.73 18.65 3.08
CA PRO A 116 13.19 19.92 3.55
C PRO A 116 12.39 20.61 2.43
N LYS A 117 11.49 21.51 2.81
CA LYS A 117 11.01 22.55 1.90
C LYS A 117 12.20 23.47 1.67
N GLU A 118 12.68 23.56 0.45
CA GLU A 118 13.59 24.65 0.08
C GLU A 118 12.84 25.98 0.27
N ASP A 119 13.52 27.00 0.80
CA ASP A 119 13.01 28.37 0.71
C ASP A 119 12.88 28.68 -0.79
N GLN A 120 11.66 28.90 -1.26
CA GLN A 120 11.44 29.29 -2.65
C GLN A 120 12.12 30.64 -2.86
N HIS A 121 13.32 30.66 -3.44
CA HIS A 121 13.66 31.77 -4.31
C HIS A 121 12.78 31.57 -5.55
N ASP A 122 11.82 32.49 -5.71
CA ASP A 122 10.99 32.63 -6.91
C ASP A 122 11.89 32.91 -8.11
N GLY A 123 12.55 31.86 -8.61
CA GLY A 123 13.25 31.88 -9.88
C GLY A 123 12.19 31.86 -10.97
N GLU A 124 11.91 33.02 -11.55
CA GLU A 124 11.17 33.17 -12.79
C GLU A 124 11.84 32.33 -13.90
N GLY A 125 11.41 31.07 -14.02
CA GLY A 125 12.01 30.13 -14.95
C GLY A 125 11.11 28.93 -15.22
N ASN A 126 10.79 28.73 -16.50
CA ASN A 126 10.05 27.59 -17.03
C ASN A 126 10.70 26.22 -16.73
N ASP A 127 11.95 26.20 -16.25
CA ASP A 127 12.72 24.98 -15.93
C ASP A 127 12.10 24.13 -14.81
N SER A 128 11.34 24.74 -13.89
CA SER A 128 10.72 24.01 -12.77
C SER A 128 9.60 23.06 -13.21
N LEU A 129 8.88 23.38 -14.30
CA LEU A 129 7.85 22.49 -14.86
C LEU A 129 8.50 21.31 -15.57
N ASP A 130 9.54 21.55 -16.38
CA ASP A 130 10.25 20.50 -17.13
C ASP A 130 11.01 19.54 -16.20
N ALA A 131 11.59 20.03 -15.11
CA ALA A 131 12.19 19.19 -14.06
C ALA A 131 11.13 18.33 -13.33
N MET A 132 9.95 18.89 -13.06
CA MET A 132 8.86 18.13 -12.42
C MET A 132 8.25 17.09 -13.37
N GLN A 133 8.19 17.40 -14.66
CA GLN A 133 7.61 16.53 -15.69
C GLN A 133 8.55 15.38 -16.07
N SER A 134 9.87 15.64 -16.09
CA SER A 134 10.89 14.61 -16.26
C SER A 134 10.98 13.67 -15.04
N LEU A 135 10.84 14.17 -13.81
CA LEU A 135 10.70 13.36 -12.59
C LEU A 135 9.40 12.53 -12.53
N ARG A 136 8.32 12.94 -13.23
CA ARG A 136 7.02 12.23 -13.24
C ARG A 136 7.01 10.98 -14.13
N LEU A 137 7.94 10.85 -15.08
CA LEU A 137 7.93 9.79 -16.09
C LEU A 137 9.11 8.82 -15.98
N ALA A 138 10.20 9.23 -15.33
CA ALA A 138 11.34 8.36 -15.09
C ALA A 138 11.04 7.37 -13.94
N PRO A 139 11.49 6.10 -14.04
CA PRO A 139 11.51 5.21 -12.89
C PRO A 139 12.26 5.88 -11.74
N HIS A 140 11.69 5.88 -10.53
CA HIS A 140 12.45 6.31 -9.36
C HIS A 140 13.47 5.21 -9.06
N ASP A 141 14.71 5.41 -9.50
CA ASP A 141 15.82 4.59 -9.02
C ASP A 141 16.37 5.18 -7.72
N ALA A 142 16.93 4.34 -6.86
CA ALA A 142 17.51 4.77 -5.59
C ALA A 142 18.84 5.53 -5.77
N SER A 143 19.36 5.69 -7.00
CA SER A 143 20.65 6.37 -7.25
C SER A 143 20.61 7.86 -6.93
N GLY A 144 19.45 8.50 -7.06
CA GLY A 144 19.25 9.91 -6.69
C GLY A 144 19.32 10.19 -5.17
N ASP A 145 19.39 9.15 -4.33
CA ASP A 145 19.27 9.27 -2.87
C ASP A 145 20.59 9.56 -2.14
N SER A 146 21.72 9.70 -2.84
CA SER A 146 23.06 9.80 -2.20
C SER A 146 23.25 10.99 -1.24
N GLN A 147 22.49 12.08 -1.43
CA GLN A 147 22.59 13.32 -0.64
C GLN A 147 21.37 13.58 0.26
N ARG A 148 20.45 12.63 0.39
CA ARG A 148 19.23 12.84 1.18
C ARG A 148 19.50 12.74 2.70
N PRO A 149 18.68 13.37 3.54
CA PRO A 149 18.77 13.21 4.99
C PRO A 149 18.71 11.73 5.42
N PRO A 150 19.27 11.35 6.58
CA PRO A 150 19.24 9.98 7.06
C PRO A 150 17.82 9.40 7.14
N TYR A 151 17.70 8.09 6.92
CA TYR A 151 16.46 7.38 7.19
C TYR A 151 16.28 7.24 8.70
N VAL A 152 15.13 7.68 9.21
CA VAL A 152 14.78 7.65 10.64
C VAL A 152 13.50 6.83 10.86
N PRO A 153 13.28 6.22 12.05
CA PRO A 153 12.07 5.46 12.33
C PRO A 153 10.79 6.26 12.04
N GLY A 154 9.89 5.69 11.23
CA GLY A 154 8.78 6.45 10.67
C GLY A 154 7.53 6.55 11.56
N HIS A 155 7.29 5.57 12.43
CA HIS A 155 6.02 5.47 13.17
C HIS A 155 5.67 6.72 13.98
N GLY A 156 6.59 7.23 14.79
CA GLY A 156 6.34 8.45 15.57
C GLY A 156 6.09 9.69 14.71
N ILE A 157 6.68 9.75 13.50
CA ILE A 157 6.43 10.83 12.53
C ILE A 157 5.03 10.68 11.93
N LEU A 158 4.63 9.45 11.61
CA LEU A 158 3.33 9.12 11.00
C LEU A 158 2.15 9.14 11.98
N SER A 159 2.40 9.02 13.29
CA SER A 159 1.39 9.07 14.35
C SER A 159 1.37 10.41 15.12
N GLY A 160 2.25 11.35 14.77
CA GLY A 160 2.39 12.66 15.41
C GLY A 160 1.85 13.78 14.53
N GLY A 161 0.59 14.16 14.71
CA GLY A 161 0.01 15.33 14.03
C GLY A 161 0.38 16.63 14.76
N GLY A 162 0.98 17.60 14.05
CA GLY A 162 1.24 18.95 14.57
C GLY A 162 2.47 19.63 13.93
N GLU A 163 2.52 20.97 14.01
CA GLU A 163 3.65 21.80 13.53
C GLU A 163 4.97 21.54 14.29
N SER A 164 4.94 20.81 15.41
CA SER A 164 6.14 20.38 16.16
C SER A 164 6.64 18.97 15.79
N SER A 165 6.04 18.31 14.81
CA SER A 165 6.46 16.96 14.38
C SER A 165 7.78 17.00 13.61
N ALA A 166 8.51 15.88 13.56
CA ALA A 166 9.70 15.73 12.70
C ALA A 166 9.37 15.84 11.19
N ALA A 167 8.09 15.93 10.81
CA ALA A 167 7.65 16.27 9.46
C ALA A 167 7.58 17.79 9.21
N ALA A 168 7.64 18.62 10.26
CA ALA A 168 7.67 20.07 10.15
C ALA A 168 8.86 20.55 9.31
N GLY A 169 8.63 21.53 8.45
CA GLY A 169 9.65 21.99 7.50
C GLY A 169 9.92 21.02 6.33
N THR A 170 9.22 19.89 6.21
CA THR A 170 9.37 18.94 5.09
C THR A 170 8.13 18.91 4.19
N TRP A 171 8.17 18.06 3.16
CA TRP A 171 7.01 17.80 2.30
C TRP A 171 6.06 16.71 2.80
N LEU A 172 6.36 16.01 3.89
CA LEU A 172 5.40 15.04 4.45
C LEU A 172 4.25 15.78 5.14
N ARG A 173 3.02 15.35 4.88
CA ARG A 173 1.82 15.77 5.59
C ARG A 173 1.23 14.57 6.29
N VAL A 174 0.82 14.77 7.54
CA VAL A 174 0.21 13.75 8.38
C VAL A 174 -1.03 14.37 9.02
N PHE A 175 -2.15 13.65 8.96
CA PHE A 175 -3.38 14.08 9.61
C PHE A 175 -4.09 12.90 10.26
N CYS A 176 -4.77 13.16 11.36
CA CYS A 176 -5.63 12.20 12.04
C CYS A 176 -7.01 12.25 11.37
N SER A 177 -7.34 11.27 10.53
CA SER A 177 -8.63 11.21 9.82
C SER A 177 -9.77 10.70 10.70
N THR A 178 -9.47 10.08 11.83
CA THR A 178 -10.47 9.56 12.76
C THR A 178 -9.92 9.63 14.16
N ASN A 179 -10.72 10.14 15.09
CA ASN A 179 -10.47 10.05 16.52
C ASN A 179 -11.78 9.62 17.19
N SER A 180 -11.87 8.37 17.61
CA SER A 180 -13.11 7.81 18.15
C SER A 180 -12.88 6.93 19.38
N LYS A 181 -13.79 7.04 20.35
CA LYS A 181 -13.89 6.08 21.45
C LYS A 181 -14.37 4.75 20.91
N VAL A 182 -13.65 3.69 21.25
CA VAL A 182 -14.04 2.31 20.97
C VAL A 182 -14.26 1.62 22.31
N GLU A 183 -15.43 1.00 22.49
CA GLU A 183 -15.72 0.25 23.70
C GLU A 183 -14.71 -0.88 23.89
N GLY A 184 -14.17 -1.01 25.10
CA GLY A 184 -13.12 -1.98 25.43
C GLY A 184 -11.69 -1.56 25.09
N TRP A 185 -11.46 -0.33 24.60
CA TRP A 185 -10.12 0.23 24.43
C TRP A 185 -9.82 1.29 25.49
N ASP A 186 -8.62 1.23 26.07
CA ASP A 186 -8.19 2.19 27.11
C ASP A 186 -7.95 3.61 26.56
N VAL A 187 -7.73 3.72 25.26
CA VAL A 187 -7.47 5.00 24.57
C VAL A 187 -8.26 5.08 23.27
N ASP A 188 -8.49 6.32 22.82
CA ASP A 188 -9.23 6.60 21.60
C ASP A 188 -8.49 6.01 20.40
N LYS A 189 -9.25 5.34 19.53
CA LYS A 189 -8.77 4.85 18.25
C LYS A 189 -8.51 6.05 17.35
N ARG A 190 -7.26 6.16 16.90
CA ARG A 190 -6.82 7.15 15.94
C ARG A 190 -6.43 6.50 14.63
N ILE A 191 -6.82 7.12 13.54
CA ILE A 191 -6.38 6.73 12.20
C ILE A 191 -5.60 7.89 11.62
N TYR A 192 -4.33 7.63 11.29
CA TYR A 192 -3.46 8.60 10.65
C TYR A 192 -3.27 8.25 9.18
N ARG A 193 -3.23 9.30 8.37
CA ARG A 193 -2.92 9.22 6.95
C ARG A 193 -1.81 10.18 6.63
N SER A 194 -0.97 9.77 5.70
CA SER A 194 0.16 10.58 5.26
C SER A 194 0.25 10.67 3.75
N PHE A 195 0.67 11.84 3.28
CA PHE A 195 0.87 12.10 1.85
C PHE A 195 1.97 13.16 1.65
N CYS A 196 2.51 13.21 0.44
CA CYS A 196 3.45 14.25 0.08
C CYS A 196 2.70 15.54 -0.28
N GLY A 197 2.92 16.61 0.47
CA GLY A 197 2.37 17.94 0.18
C GLY A 197 2.97 18.62 -1.06
N ARG A 198 3.98 18.04 -1.71
CA ARG A 198 4.55 18.53 -2.98
C ARG A 198 3.82 17.96 -4.20
N CYS A 199 3.56 16.66 -4.21
CA CYS A 199 3.03 15.95 -5.38
C CYS A 199 1.72 15.19 -5.11
N GLY A 200 1.17 15.23 -3.90
CA GLY A 200 -0.11 14.61 -3.54
C GLY A 200 -0.06 13.09 -3.32
N THR A 201 1.06 12.41 -3.58
CA THR A 201 1.16 10.96 -3.42
C THR A 201 0.84 10.53 -1.98
N ASN A 202 -0.18 9.68 -1.82
CA ASN A 202 -0.51 9.02 -0.55
C ASN A 202 0.58 8.00 -0.22
N ILE A 203 1.07 8.01 1.02
CA ILE A 203 2.23 7.21 1.45
C ILE A 203 1.81 6.08 2.37
N ALA A 204 1.19 6.42 3.50
CA ALA A 204 0.89 5.44 4.53
C ALA A 204 -0.42 5.71 5.27
N TYR A 205 -0.99 4.63 5.76
CA TYR A 205 -2.13 4.54 6.65
C TYR A 205 -1.70 3.85 7.96
N LEU A 206 -2.20 4.35 9.08
CA LEU A 206 -1.82 3.83 10.40
C LEU A 206 -3.01 3.89 11.36
N VAL A 207 -3.20 2.84 12.14
CA VAL A 207 -4.16 2.80 13.25
C VAL A 207 -3.37 2.82 14.55
N TYR A 208 -3.76 3.69 15.49
CA TYR A 208 -3.14 3.78 16.80
C TYR A 208 -4.18 3.92 17.93
N PRO A 209 -4.03 3.20 19.05
CA PRO A 209 -3.16 2.03 19.15
C PRO A 209 -3.67 0.91 18.24
N MET A 210 -2.82 -0.06 17.93
CA MET A 210 -3.33 -1.30 17.35
C MET A 210 -4.14 -2.09 18.41
N PRO A 211 -5.30 -2.66 18.04
CA PRO A 211 -6.11 -3.42 18.99
C PRO A 211 -5.45 -4.74 19.43
N PHE A 212 -6.01 -5.37 20.46
CA PHE A 212 -5.70 -6.76 20.84
C PHE A 212 -4.21 -7.06 21.09
N LYS A 213 -3.44 -6.04 21.54
CA LYS A 213 -1.98 -6.12 21.70
C LYS A 213 -1.25 -6.48 20.40
N PHE A 214 -1.88 -6.26 19.26
CA PHE A 214 -1.20 -6.33 17.98
C PHE A 214 -0.06 -5.32 17.98
N ARG A 215 1.01 -5.71 17.31
CA ARG A 215 2.12 -4.81 17.04
C ARG A 215 1.64 -3.61 16.25
N ASP A 216 2.19 -2.43 16.52
CA ASP A 216 1.89 -1.26 15.70
C ASP A 216 2.37 -1.49 14.25
N MET A 217 1.49 -1.17 13.32
CA MET A 217 1.68 -1.40 11.89
C MET A 217 1.72 -0.07 11.14
N VAL A 218 2.44 -0.09 10.03
CA VAL A 218 2.40 0.95 8.99
C VAL A 218 1.93 0.27 7.71
N ASP A 219 0.78 0.69 7.20
CA ASP A 219 0.27 0.20 5.93
C ASP A 219 0.72 1.15 4.83
N VAL A 220 1.64 0.70 3.98
CA VAL A 220 2.22 1.51 2.90
C VAL A 220 1.44 1.27 1.61
N VAL A 221 1.10 2.34 0.89
CA VAL A 221 0.43 2.21 -0.41
C VAL A 221 1.36 1.48 -1.38
N LEU A 222 0.98 0.29 -1.84
CA LEU A 222 1.86 -0.59 -2.63
C LEU A 222 2.37 0.10 -3.91
N GLY A 223 1.52 0.90 -4.57
CA GLY A 223 1.88 1.65 -5.78
C GLY A 223 2.98 2.71 -5.60
N THR A 224 3.46 2.93 -4.38
CA THR A 224 4.61 3.81 -4.09
C THR A 224 5.94 3.08 -3.96
N VAL A 225 5.94 1.74 -4.02
CA VAL A 225 7.15 0.93 -4.03
C VAL A 225 7.88 1.15 -5.34
N ASP A 226 9.21 1.19 -5.29
CA ASP A 226 10.03 1.40 -6.48
C ASP A 226 9.78 0.33 -7.54
N ARG A 227 9.76 0.76 -8.80
CA ARG A 227 9.43 -0.11 -9.95
C ARG A 227 10.29 -1.38 -9.99
N GLY A 228 11.59 -1.25 -9.68
CA GLY A 228 12.52 -2.38 -9.69
C GLY A 228 12.17 -3.49 -8.70
N ILE A 229 11.38 -3.18 -7.66
CA ILE A 229 10.97 -4.11 -6.60
C ILE A 229 9.51 -4.54 -6.81
N ILE A 230 8.60 -3.61 -7.08
CA ILE A 230 7.15 -3.89 -7.18
C ILE A 230 6.81 -4.84 -8.35
N GLN A 231 7.68 -4.93 -9.35
CA GLN A 231 7.51 -5.81 -10.51
C GLN A 231 7.86 -7.27 -10.22
N ASP A 232 8.52 -7.56 -9.09
CA ASP A 232 8.85 -8.92 -8.72
C ASP A 232 7.61 -9.69 -8.26
N GLU A 233 7.53 -10.98 -8.60
CA GLU A 233 6.38 -11.83 -8.29
C GLU A 233 6.05 -11.89 -6.78
N TRP A 234 7.05 -11.78 -5.91
CA TRP A 234 6.87 -11.80 -4.46
C TRP A 234 6.23 -10.51 -3.90
N MET A 235 6.05 -9.47 -4.72
CA MET A 235 5.28 -8.27 -4.40
C MET A 235 3.83 -8.34 -4.85
N ARG A 236 3.41 -9.42 -5.52
CA ARG A 236 2.01 -9.63 -5.86
C ARG A 236 1.18 -9.74 -4.56
N PRO A 237 0.01 -9.08 -4.48
CA PRO A 237 -0.87 -9.28 -3.33
C PRO A 237 -1.22 -10.75 -3.12
N GLU A 238 -1.18 -11.19 -1.87
CA GLU A 238 -1.35 -12.60 -1.50
C GLU A 238 -2.64 -12.83 -0.70
N ARG A 239 -3.45 -11.79 -0.52
CA ARG A 239 -4.70 -11.83 0.25
C ARG A 239 -5.62 -10.67 -0.06
N GLN A 240 -6.90 -10.86 0.24
CA GLN A 240 -7.94 -9.85 0.05
C GLN A 240 -8.56 -9.47 1.38
N LEU A 241 -8.63 -8.19 1.70
CA LEU A 241 -9.21 -7.64 2.93
C LEU A 241 -10.54 -6.93 2.65
N TRP A 242 -11.46 -6.99 3.61
CA TRP A 242 -12.75 -6.29 3.58
C TRP A 242 -13.62 -6.64 2.36
N HIS A 243 -13.53 -7.88 1.89
CA HIS A 243 -14.10 -8.34 0.63
C HIS A 243 -15.63 -8.16 0.52
N ASP A 244 -16.36 -8.17 1.63
CA ASP A 244 -17.82 -7.94 1.63
C ASP A 244 -18.19 -6.50 1.28
N TYR A 245 -17.27 -5.55 1.48
CA TYR A 245 -17.44 -4.16 1.09
C TYR A 245 -17.02 -3.87 -0.35
N GLY A 246 -16.51 -4.89 -1.06
CA GLY A 246 -16.03 -4.76 -2.43
C GLY A 246 -17.16 -4.52 -3.43
N VAL A 247 -16.86 -3.73 -4.46
CA VAL A 247 -17.79 -3.52 -5.58
C VAL A 247 -17.75 -4.76 -6.48
N PRO A 248 -18.90 -5.35 -6.85
CA PRO A 248 -18.94 -6.65 -7.56
C PRO A 248 -17.99 -6.74 -8.76
N TRP A 249 -18.12 -5.84 -9.74
CA TRP A 249 -17.28 -5.89 -10.95
C TRP A 249 -15.78 -5.65 -10.68
N ILE A 250 -15.43 -5.02 -9.57
CA ILE A 250 -14.03 -4.84 -9.16
C ILE A 250 -13.47 -6.15 -8.59
N LYS A 251 -14.30 -6.91 -7.87
CA LYS A 251 -13.92 -8.22 -7.31
C LYS A 251 -13.63 -9.23 -8.41
N ASP A 252 -14.41 -9.18 -9.50
CA ASP A 252 -14.20 -10.02 -10.68
C ASP A 252 -12.79 -9.84 -11.28
N MET A 253 -12.17 -8.66 -11.14
CA MET A 253 -10.80 -8.41 -11.63
C MET A 253 -9.72 -9.18 -10.86
N VAL A 254 -10.04 -9.68 -9.66
CA VAL A 254 -9.10 -10.33 -8.73
C VAL A 254 -9.66 -11.64 -8.18
N GLU A 255 -10.66 -12.21 -8.83
CA GLU A 255 -11.29 -13.48 -8.40
C GLU A 255 -10.31 -14.66 -8.42
N ASP A 256 -9.36 -14.61 -9.35
CA ASP A 256 -8.29 -15.59 -9.52
C ASP A 256 -7.07 -15.34 -8.62
N LEU A 257 -7.14 -14.35 -7.72
CA LEU A 257 -6.10 -14.11 -6.74
C LEU A 257 -6.13 -15.20 -5.67
N ASP A 258 -5.19 -16.14 -5.75
CA ASP A 258 -4.98 -17.16 -4.75
C ASP A 258 -4.62 -16.51 -3.39
N GLY A 259 -5.13 -17.08 -2.29
CA GLY A 259 -4.87 -16.62 -0.94
C GLY A 259 -6.13 -16.43 -0.09
N PRO A 260 -5.98 -16.10 1.21
CA PRO A 260 -7.13 -15.90 2.08
C PRO A 260 -7.94 -14.67 1.70
N ILE A 261 -9.26 -14.85 1.69
CA ILE A 261 -10.26 -13.78 1.51
C ILE A 261 -10.88 -13.48 2.87
N HIS A 262 -10.73 -12.23 3.31
CA HIS A 262 -11.24 -11.77 4.59
C HIS A 262 -12.51 -10.91 4.35
N PRO A 263 -13.70 -11.40 4.75
CA PRO A 263 -14.99 -10.79 4.39
C PRO A 263 -15.18 -9.42 5.04
N SER A 264 -15.00 -9.31 6.35
CA SER A 264 -15.15 -8.07 7.11
C SER A 264 -14.14 -8.01 8.28
N PHE A 265 -14.11 -6.91 9.02
CA PHE A 265 -13.40 -6.86 10.30
C PHE A 265 -14.27 -7.44 11.41
N SER A 266 -14.40 -8.76 11.42
CA SER A 266 -14.90 -9.51 12.57
C SER A 266 -13.73 -10.19 13.26
N THR A 267 -13.25 -9.62 14.36
CA THR A 267 -12.10 -10.14 15.12
C THR A 267 -12.34 -11.54 15.69
N ALA A 268 -13.60 -11.95 15.82
CA ALA A 268 -14.00 -13.32 16.16
C ALA A 268 -13.60 -14.35 15.08
N GLU A 269 -13.35 -13.92 13.85
CA GLU A 269 -12.85 -14.77 12.76
C GLU A 269 -11.31 -14.82 12.69
N PHE A 270 -10.63 -13.84 13.30
CA PHE A 270 -9.16 -13.68 13.23
C PHE A 270 -8.41 -14.24 14.43
N VAL A 271 -9.08 -14.36 15.58
CA VAL A 271 -8.55 -15.10 16.73
C VAL A 271 -9.13 -16.51 16.65
N ARG A 272 -8.38 -17.44 16.05
CA ARG A 272 -8.69 -18.86 16.24
C ARG A 272 -8.67 -19.11 17.75
N LYS A 273 -9.75 -19.67 18.29
CA LYS A 273 -9.84 -20.08 19.70
C LYS A 273 -8.76 -21.09 20.04
#